data_AF-A0A1G5BFN3-F1
#
_entry.id   AF-A0A1G5BFN3-F1
#
_cell.length_a   1.000
_cell.length_b   1.000
_cell.length_c   1.000
_cell.angle_alpha   90.00
_cell.angle_beta   90.00
_cell.angle_gamma   90.00
#
_symmetry.space_group_name_H-M   'P 1'
#
loop_
_entity.id
_entity.type
_entity.pdbx_description
1 polymer ?
#
loop_
_entity_poly.entity_id
_entity_poly.type
_entity_poly.pdbx_seq_one_letter_code
_entity_poly.pdbx_strand_id
1 'polypeptide(L)'
;MSLKLTHWDRALIHGLGVLSRPPLIINSQDHRMLEEIVSTCAERASPLPCLEPLIACAASVHPDARLHRGAAHQLADAMNEFDRWALGAYWDAARGVK
;
A
#
# COMPACT_ATOMS: atom_id res chain seq x y z
N MET A 1 -22.54 -5.51 1.76
CA MET A 1 -21.59 -6.60 2.09
C MET A 1 -20.41 -5.97 2.80
N SER A 2 -19.97 -6.46 3.96
CA SER A 2 -18.77 -5.90 4.63
C SER A 2 -17.54 -6.27 3.78
N LEU A 3 -16.79 -5.27 3.33
CA LEU A 3 -15.54 -5.50 2.61
C LEU A 3 -14.54 -6.17 3.56
N LYS A 4 -14.06 -7.37 3.22
CA LYS A 4 -13.11 -8.11 4.05
C LYS A 4 -11.78 -8.22 3.33
N LEU A 5 -10.79 -7.46 3.80
CA LEU A 5 -9.43 -7.50 3.28
C LEU A 5 -8.77 -8.86 3.58
N THR A 6 -8.14 -9.44 2.56
CA THR A 6 -7.34 -10.66 2.70
C THR A 6 -6.05 -10.38 3.48
N HIS A 7 -5.24 -11.41 3.72
CA HIS A 7 -3.92 -11.21 4.30
C HIS A 7 -2.96 -10.56 3.28
N TRP A 8 -3.12 -10.85 1.99
CA TRP A 8 -2.36 -10.19 0.91
C TRP A 8 -2.66 -8.69 0.84
N ASP A 9 -3.94 -8.32 0.87
CA ASP A 9 -4.35 -6.90 0.85
C ASP A 9 -3.75 -6.14 2.02
N ARG A 10 -3.83 -6.72 3.22
CA ARG A 10 -3.28 -6.13 4.44
C ARG A 10 -1.76 -6.00 4.38
N ALA A 11 -1.07 -7.04 3.91
CA ALA A 11 0.39 -7.01 3.77
C ALA A 11 0.85 -5.99 2.72
N LEU A 12 0.12 -5.86 1.60
CA LEU A 12 0.35 -4.83 0.58
C LEU A 12 0.23 -3.42 1.18
N ILE A 13 -0.91 -3.13 1.83
CA ILE A 13 -1.16 -1.81 2.46
C ILE A 13 -0.08 -1.48 3.49
N HIS A 14 0.27 -2.43 4.36
CA HIS A 14 1.29 -2.22 5.38
C HIS A 14 2.69 -2.04 4.79
N GLY A 15 3.07 -2.85 3.80
CA GLY A 15 4.37 -2.76 3.15
C GLY A 15 4.55 -1.43 2.42
N LEU A 16 3.55 -1.01 1.64
CA LEU A 16 3.55 0.30 0.99
C LEU A 16 3.51 1.45 2.00
N GLY A 17 2.79 1.29 3.11
CA GLY A 17 2.78 2.27 4.20
C GLY A 17 4.17 2.51 4.78
N VAL A 18 4.96 1.46 5.01
CA VAL A 18 6.36 1.56 5.46
C VAL A 18 7.23 2.25 4.41
N LEU A 19 7.02 1.90 3.15
CA LEU A 19 7.79 2.40 2.01
C LEU A 19 7.43 3.83 1.56
N SER A 20 6.27 4.34 1.99
CA SER A 20 5.78 5.68 1.63
C SER A 20 6.41 6.83 2.44
N ARG A 21 7.14 6.53 3.53
CA ARG A 21 7.62 7.55 4.48
C ARG A 21 9.15 7.46 4.68
N PRO A 22 9.91 8.52 4.37
CA PRO A 22 11.32 8.59 4.73
C PRO A 22 11.52 8.77 6.26
N PRO A 23 12.65 8.30 6.84
CA PRO A 23 13.75 7.61 6.17
C PRO A 23 13.37 6.15 5.86
N LEU A 24 13.57 5.76 4.60
CA LEU A 24 13.38 4.37 4.15
C LEU A 24 14.34 3.42 4.88
N ILE A 25 13.98 2.15 4.93
CA ILE A 25 14.76 1.10 5.61
C ILE A 25 16.23 1.17 5.19
N ILE A 26 17.11 1.49 6.16
CA ILE A 26 18.53 1.78 5.91
C ILE A 26 19.27 0.50 5.47
N ASN A 27 18.83 -0.66 5.95
CA ASN A 27 19.37 -1.96 5.57
C ASN A 27 18.84 -2.39 4.20
N SER A 28 19.76 -2.58 3.25
CA SER A 28 19.43 -2.98 1.88
C SER A 28 18.80 -4.38 1.77
N GLN A 29 19.15 -5.31 2.67
CA GLN A 29 18.55 -6.65 2.67
C GLN A 29 17.08 -6.61 3.10
N ASP A 30 16.80 -5.88 4.18
CA ASP A 30 15.45 -5.71 4.69
C ASP A 30 14.56 -4.96 3.69
N HIS A 31 15.11 -3.96 2.99
CA HIS A 31 14.41 -3.23 1.94
C HIS A 31 14.06 -4.13 0.75
N ARG A 32 15.01 -4.96 0.30
CA ARG A 32 14.77 -5.92 -0.79
C ARG A 32 13.72 -6.96 -0.41
N MET A 33 13.80 -7.50 0.80
CA MET A 33 12.78 -8.42 1.30
C MET A 33 11.40 -7.76 1.30
N LEU A 34 11.32 -6.48 1.71
CA LEU A 34 10.04 -5.76 1.72
C LEU A 34 9.49 -5.52 0.32
N GLU A 35 10.35 -5.20 -0.65
CA GLU A 35 9.97 -5.10 -2.06
C GLU A 35 9.41 -6.44 -2.60
N GLU A 36 10.10 -7.56 -2.34
CA GLU A 36 9.66 -8.90 -2.75
C GLU A 36 8.28 -9.26 -2.14
N ILE A 37 8.08 -8.94 -0.85
CA ILE A 37 6.79 -9.10 -0.17
C ILE A 37 5.71 -8.26 -0.85
N VAL A 38 5.97 -6.98 -1.09
CA VAL A 38 5.00 -6.05 -1.70
C VAL A 38 4.62 -6.49 -3.11
N SER A 39 5.59 -6.87 -3.94
CA SER A 39 5.34 -7.39 -5.29
C SER A 39 4.45 -8.64 -5.24
N THR A 40 4.80 -9.61 -4.39
CA THR A 40 4.01 -10.85 -4.23
C THR A 40 2.58 -10.56 -3.76
N CYS A 41 2.42 -9.60 -2.84
CA CYS A 41 1.11 -9.23 -2.33
C CYS A 41 0.28 -8.50 -3.39
N ALA A 42 0.88 -7.66 -4.23
CA ALA A 42 0.21 -6.95 -5.32
C ALA A 42 -0.35 -7.93 -6.37
N GLU A 43 0.40 -8.97 -6.73
CA GLU A 43 -0.06 -10.02 -7.66
C GLU A 43 -1.27 -10.81 -7.14
N ARG A 44 -1.42 -10.88 -5.81
CA ARG A 44 -2.45 -11.68 -5.12
C ARG A 44 -3.54 -10.83 -4.49
N ALA A 45 -3.45 -9.51 -4.63
CA ALA A 45 -4.38 -8.59 -4.02
C ALA A 45 -5.78 -8.75 -4.64
N SER A 46 -6.79 -8.50 -3.81
CA SER A 46 -8.17 -8.49 -4.25
C SER A 46 -8.36 -7.40 -5.32
N PRO A 47 -9.12 -7.65 -6.41
CA PRO A 47 -9.41 -6.66 -7.45
C PRO A 47 -10.47 -5.66 -6.97
N LEU A 48 -10.13 -4.90 -5.92
CA LEU A 48 -11.00 -3.91 -5.31
C LEU A 48 -10.61 -2.52 -5.81
N PRO A 49 -11.57 -1.67 -6.21
CA PRO A 49 -11.25 -0.34 -6.73
C PRO A 49 -10.40 0.51 -5.80
N CYS A 50 -10.57 0.38 -4.48
CA CYS A 50 -9.76 1.11 -3.50
C CYS A 50 -8.31 0.60 -3.39
N LEU A 51 -8.02 -0.61 -3.86
CA LEU A 51 -6.67 -1.19 -3.87
C LEU A 51 -5.94 -0.98 -5.20
N GLU A 52 -6.64 -0.68 -6.30
CA GLU A 52 -6.04 -0.51 -7.63
C GLU A 52 -4.86 0.49 -7.64
N PRO A 53 -4.95 1.69 -7.01
CA PRO A 53 -3.81 2.61 -6.95
C PRO A 53 -2.60 2.03 -6.21
N LEU A 54 -2.85 1.26 -5.14
CA LEU A 54 -1.81 0.61 -4.34
C LEU A 54 -1.14 -0.53 -5.12
N ILE A 55 -1.93 -1.35 -5.81
CA ILE A 55 -1.44 -2.43 -6.68
C ILE A 55 -0.57 -1.84 -7.80
N ALA A 56 -1.01 -0.76 -8.43
CA ALA A 56 -0.21 -0.07 -9.44
C ALA A 56 1.10 0.50 -8.87
N CYS A 57 1.05 1.10 -7.67
CA CYS A 57 2.24 1.66 -7.02
C CYS A 57 3.28 0.62 -6.60
N ALA A 58 2.87 -0.63 -6.35
CA ALA A 58 3.81 -1.71 -6.01
C ALA A 58 4.90 -1.89 -7.07
N ALA A 59 4.58 -1.70 -8.36
CA ALA A 59 5.55 -1.78 -9.45
C ALA A 59 6.60 -0.65 -9.44
N SER A 60 6.38 0.41 -8.66
CA SER A 60 7.31 1.54 -8.53
C SER A 60 8.28 1.38 -7.35
N VAL A 61 8.12 0.33 -6.54
CA VAL A 61 9.04 0.01 -5.45
C VAL A 61 10.34 -0.54 -6.03
N HIS A 62 11.42 0.20 -5.86
CA HIS A 62 12.75 -0.26 -6.29
C HIS A 62 13.44 -1.05 -5.16
N PRO A 63 14.14 -2.17 -5.44
CA PRO A 63 14.84 -2.97 -4.42
C PRO A 63 16.06 -2.26 -3.80
N ASP A 64 16.58 -1.22 -4.46
CA ASP A 64 17.53 -0.28 -3.86
C ASP A 64 16.79 0.91 -3.23
N ALA A 65 16.92 1.04 -1.91
CA ALA A 65 16.35 2.13 -1.11
C ALA A 65 16.74 3.53 -1.59
N ARG A 66 17.91 3.71 -2.20
CA ARG A 66 18.36 5.01 -2.73
C ARG A 66 17.53 5.43 -3.94
N LEU A 67 17.29 4.50 -4.84
CA LEU A 67 16.51 4.72 -6.06
C LEU A 67 15.02 4.80 -5.76
N HIS A 68 14.54 4.03 -4.78
CA HIS A 68 13.15 4.09 -4.32
C HIS A 68 12.75 5.49 -3.81
N ARG A 69 13.67 6.29 -3.25
CA ARG A 69 13.31 7.68 -2.84
C ARG A 69 12.64 8.50 -3.95
N GLY A 70 12.95 8.23 -5.23
CA GLY A 70 12.31 8.89 -6.36
C GLY A 70 10.81 8.59 -6.50
N ALA A 71 10.34 7.43 -6.01
CA ALA A 71 8.94 7.01 -6.06
C ALA A 71 8.18 7.21 -4.73
N ALA A 72 8.88 7.52 -3.63
CA ALA A 72 8.26 7.63 -2.29
C ALA A 72 7.08 8.60 -2.25
N HIS A 73 7.15 9.73 -2.97
CA HIS A 73 6.05 10.69 -3.05
C HIS A 73 4.80 10.11 -3.73
N GLN A 74 4.98 9.37 -4.83
CA GLN A 74 3.87 8.73 -5.53
C GLN A 74 3.19 7.67 -4.65
N LEU A 75 4.00 6.90 -3.91
CA LEU A 75 3.48 5.95 -2.93
C LEU A 75 2.71 6.66 -1.81
N ALA A 76 3.23 7.77 -1.29
CA ALA A 76 2.54 8.55 -0.26
C ALA A 76 1.19 9.08 -0.76
N ASP A 77 1.11 9.54 -2.01
CA ASP A 77 -0.14 10.02 -2.60
C ASP A 77 -1.18 8.91 -2.74
N ALA A 78 -0.78 7.72 -3.21
CA ALA A 78 -1.67 6.57 -3.30
C ALA A 78 -2.14 6.09 -1.92
N MET A 79 -1.25 6.09 -0.92
CA MET A 79 -1.62 5.80 0.47
C MET A 79 -2.62 6.82 1.03
N ASN A 80 -2.43 8.12 0.75
CA ASN A 80 -3.35 9.18 1.16
C ASN A 80 -4.73 9.04 0.49
N GLU A 81 -4.79 8.57 -0.75
CA GLU A 81 -6.04 8.25 -1.42
C GLU A 81 -6.76 7.06 -0.77
N PHE A 82 -6.04 5.98 -0.49
CA PHE A 82 -6.57 4.84 0.24
C PHE A 82 -7.10 5.23 1.64
N ASP A 83 -6.33 6.03 2.39
CA ASP A 83 -6.72 6.51 3.71
C ASP A 83 -7.99 7.36 3.67
N ARG A 84 -8.12 8.24 2.66
CA ARG A 84 -9.35 9.04 2.44
C ARG A 84 -10.56 8.15 2.16
N TRP A 85 -10.40 7.13 1.31
CA TRP A 85 -11.46 6.16 1.05
C TRP A 85 -11.84 5.39 2.32
N ALA A 86 -10.86 4.90 3.08
CA ALA A 86 -11.11 4.11 4.29
C ALA A 86 -11.81 4.93 5.38
N LEU A 87 -11.42 6.19 5.57
CA LEU A 87 -12.08 7.12 6.49
C LEU A 87 -13.51 7.41 6.06
N GLY A 88 -13.75 7.63 4.76
CA GLY A 88 -15.10 7.80 4.22
C GLY A 88 -15.99 6.57 4.47
N ALA A 89 -15.49 5.38 4.15
CA ALA A 89 -16.20 4.13 4.38
C ALA A 89 -16.52 3.90 5.87
N TYR A 90 -15.58 4.22 6.77
CA TYR A 90 -15.82 4.15 8.22
C TYR A 90 -16.90 5.15 8.67
N TRP A 91 -16.85 6.38 8.17
CA TRP A 91 -17.83 7.42 8.49
C TRP A 91 -19.24 7.05 8.01
N ASP A 92 -19.37 6.55 6.78
CA ASP A 92 -20.66 6.12 6.23
C ASP A 92 -21.25 4.94 7.03
N ALA A 93 -20.40 3.96 7.38
CA ALA A 93 -20.79 2.84 8.23
C ALA A 93 -21.25 3.31 9.62
N ALA A 94 -20.55 4.27 10.23
CA ALA A 94 -20.93 4.85 11.52
C ALA A 94 -22.28 5.59 11.48
N ARG A 95 -22.65 6.14 10.32
CA ARG A 95 -23.96 6.79 10.08
C ARG A 95 -25.07 5.84 9.64
N GLY A 96 -24.78 4.55 9.49
CA GLY A 96 -25.75 3.55 9.03
C GLY A 96 -26.09 3.65 7.53
N VAL A 97 -25.30 4.38 6.75
CA VAL A 97 -25.42 4.42 5.29
C VAL A 97 -24.80 3.13 4.76
N LYS A 98 -25.63 2.24 4.18
CA LYS A 98 -25.23 0.93 3.65
C LYS A 98 -25.07 0.94 2.14
#